data_AF-A0AAJ6Z1U3-F1
#
_entry.id   AF-A0AAJ6Z1U3-F1
#
_cell.length_a   1.000
_cell.length_b   1.000
_cell.length_c   1.000
_cell.angle_alpha   90.00
_cell.angle_beta   90.00
_cell.angle_gamma   90.00
#
_symmetry.space_group_name_H-M   'P 1'
#
loop_
_entity.id
_entity.type
_entity.pdbx_description
1 polymer ?
#
loop_
_entity_poly.entity_id
_entity_poly.type
_entity_poly.pdbx_seq_one_letter_code
_entity_poly.pdbx_strand_id
1 'polypeptide(L)'
;MKSRDVGLPSYNRYRQLCSLPVAKTFDDLYHWMPKDQADVISRSYESIDDVDLLAGIMVERKLPGAMVGPTLACIMLDQLIRWRQSDRFWYENSIHPGAFTQDKHFTSNVRFI
;
A
#
# COMPACT_ATOMS: atom_id res chain seq x y z
N MET A 1 0.87 10.15 -18.26
CA MET A 1 1.24 9.76 -16.88
C MET A 1 0.17 8.77 -16.45
N LYS A 2 0.47 7.46 -16.45
CA LYS A 2 -0.59 6.44 -16.59
C LYS A 2 -1.61 6.40 -15.46
N SER A 3 -1.27 6.83 -14.25
CA SER A 3 -2.20 6.84 -13.11
C SER A 3 -3.42 7.74 -13.33
N ARG A 4 -3.22 8.93 -13.91
CA ARG A 4 -4.32 9.85 -14.24
C ARG A 4 -5.18 9.34 -15.39
N ASP A 5 -4.54 8.74 -16.39
CA ASP A 5 -5.20 8.21 -17.58
C ASP A 5 -6.23 7.10 -17.22
N VAL A 6 -5.98 6.37 -16.13
CA VAL A 6 -6.87 5.30 -15.61
C VAL A 6 -7.73 5.73 -14.41
N GLY A 7 -7.71 7.02 -14.04
CA GLY A 7 -8.53 7.56 -12.96
C GLY A 7 -8.14 7.10 -11.55
N LEU A 8 -6.86 6.82 -11.30
CA LEU A 8 -6.41 6.51 -9.93
C LEU A 8 -6.63 7.71 -9.00
N PRO A 9 -7.23 7.51 -7.81
CA PRO A 9 -7.36 8.57 -6.83
C PRO A 9 -6.02 9.12 -6.33
N SER A 10 -6.06 10.33 -5.76
CA SER A 10 -4.88 10.98 -5.18
C SER A 10 -4.34 10.26 -3.94
N TYR A 11 -3.13 10.62 -3.55
CA TYR A 11 -2.46 10.13 -2.35
C TYR A 11 -3.33 10.32 -1.10
N ASN A 12 -3.89 11.52 -0.90
CA ASN A 12 -4.77 11.82 0.24
C ASN A 12 -6.01 10.91 0.27
N ARG A 13 -6.59 10.61 -0.89
CA ARG A 13 -7.75 9.71 -0.97
C ARG A 13 -7.38 8.28 -0.55
N TYR A 14 -6.22 7.78 -0.94
CA TYR A 14 -5.73 6.48 -0.49
C TYR A 14 -5.40 6.45 0.99
N ARG A 15 -4.82 7.53 1.55
CA ARG A 15 -4.62 7.64 3.01
C ARG A 15 -5.95 7.53 3.75
N GLN A 16 -6.99 8.21 3.26
CA GLN A 16 -8.33 8.13 3.84
C GLN A 16 -8.90 6.70 3.76
N LEU A 17 -8.78 6.02 2.62
CA LEU A 17 -9.22 4.63 2.45
C LEU A 17 -8.51 3.67 3.41
N CYS A 18 -7.23 3.94 3.67
CA CYS A 18 -6.41 3.22 4.63
C CYS A 18 -6.57 3.67 6.09
N SER A 19 -7.53 4.57 6.39
CA SER A 19 -7.73 5.14 7.73
C SER A 19 -6.48 5.81 8.32
N LEU A 20 -5.62 6.36 7.47
CA LEU A 20 -4.43 7.12 7.83
C LEU A 20 -4.76 8.62 7.92
N PRO A 21 -3.99 9.41 8.70
CA PRO A 21 -4.16 10.86 8.77
C PRO A 21 -4.00 11.50 7.38
N VAL A 22 -4.95 12.33 6.96
CA VAL A 22 -4.94 13.02 5.66
C VAL A 22 -4.29 14.39 5.81
N ALA A 23 -3.43 14.78 4.87
CA ALA A 23 -2.84 16.12 4.87
C ALA A 23 -3.89 17.15 4.44
N LYS A 24 -4.06 18.22 5.22
CA LYS A 24 -4.89 19.38 4.87
C LYS A 24 -4.04 20.50 4.26
N THR A 25 -2.74 20.51 4.56
CA THR A 25 -1.75 21.43 4.02
C THR A 25 -0.49 20.66 3.62
N PHE A 26 0.38 21.26 2.80
CA PHE A 26 1.67 20.65 2.47
C PHE A 26 2.57 20.46 3.70
N ASP A 27 2.44 21.30 4.73
CA ASP A 27 3.24 21.19 5.95
C ASP A 27 2.88 19.93 6.76
N ASP A 28 1.66 19.42 6.60
CA ASP A 28 1.26 18.17 7.26
C ASP A 28 2.11 16.97 6.79
N LEU A 29 2.66 17.04 5.56
CA LEU A 29 3.50 15.96 5.02
C LEU A 29 4.78 15.75 5.81
N TYR A 30 5.30 16.77 6.51
CA TYR A 30 6.53 16.62 7.30
C TYR A 30 6.43 15.58 8.43
N HIS A 31 5.21 15.26 8.87
CA HIS A 31 4.98 14.24 9.89
C HIS A 31 5.31 12.82 9.39
N TRP A 32 5.16 12.54 8.10
CA TRP A 32 5.33 11.19 7.54
C TRP A 32 6.21 11.13 6.28
N MET A 33 6.83 12.24 5.88
CA MET A 33 7.80 12.33 4.80
C MET A 33 9.10 13.01 5.29
N PRO A 34 10.26 12.72 4.68
CA PRO A 34 11.45 13.56 4.83
C PRO A 34 11.17 14.99 4.35
N LYS A 35 11.74 15.99 5.03
CA LYS A 35 11.44 17.41 4.76
C LYS A 35 11.79 17.81 3.33
N ASP A 36 12.96 17.41 2.86
CA ASP A 36 13.44 17.64 1.50
C ASP A 36 12.47 17.09 0.45
N GLN A 37 11.86 15.92 0.70
CA GLN A 37 10.91 15.30 -0.20
C GLN A 37 9.53 15.98 -0.16
N ALA A 38 9.05 16.33 1.03
CA ALA A 38 7.82 17.11 1.19
C ALA A 38 7.92 18.48 0.51
N ASP A 39 9.08 19.14 0.60
CA ASP A 39 9.36 20.40 -0.09
C ASP A 39 9.36 20.25 -1.62
N VAL A 40 9.81 19.10 -2.14
CA VAL A 40 9.71 18.80 -3.58
C VAL A 40 8.25 18.63 -4.00
N ILE A 41 7.44 17.91 -3.22
CA ILE A 41 6.01 17.77 -3.49
C ILE A 41 5.29 19.12 -3.46
N SER A 42 5.54 19.96 -2.45
CA SER A 42 4.87 21.27 -2.33
C SER A 42 5.18 22.23 -3.47
N ARG A 43 6.36 22.12 -4.10
CA ARG A 43 6.71 22.88 -5.31
C ARG A 43 6.14 22.28 -6.60
N SER A 44 5.72 21.02 -6.58
CA SER A 44 5.30 20.27 -7.78
C SER A 44 3.79 20.26 -7.98
N TYR A 45 2.99 20.48 -6.92
CA TYR A 45 1.54 20.43 -6.96
C TYR A 45 0.92 21.74 -6.45
N GLU A 46 -0.18 22.16 -7.07
CA GLU A 46 -0.93 23.36 -6.65
C GLU A 46 -1.77 23.11 -5.40
N SER A 47 -2.38 21.92 -5.30
CA SER A 47 -3.19 21.48 -4.17
C SER A 47 -2.64 20.21 -3.54
N ILE A 48 -2.77 20.10 -2.22
CA ILE A 48 -2.41 18.88 -1.47
C ILE A 48 -3.26 17.67 -1.90
N ASP A 49 -4.49 17.91 -2.37
CA ASP A 49 -5.40 16.87 -2.80
C ASP A 49 -5.12 16.36 -4.22
N ASP A 50 -4.22 17.02 -4.96
CA ASP A 50 -3.80 16.64 -6.32
C ASP A 50 -2.54 15.77 -6.34
N VAL A 51 -1.89 15.55 -5.18
CA VAL A 51 -0.66 14.75 -5.09
C VAL A 51 -0.92 13.34 -5.60
N ASP A 52 -0.18 12.93 -6.63
CA ASP A 52 -0.33 11.60 -7.22
C ASP A 52 0.01 10.52 -6.19
N LEU A 53 -0.74 9.42 -6.22
CA LEU A 53 -0.49 8.27 -5.33
C LEU A 53 0.97 7.81 -5.39
N LEU A 54 1.51 7.61 -6.61
CA LEU A 54 2.86 7.10 -6.79
C LEU A 54 3.92 8.05 -6.24
N ALA A 55 3.74 9.37 -6.42
CA ALA A 55 4.65 10.36 -5.86
C ALA A 55 4.65 10.28 -4.32
N GLY A 56 3.47 10.26 -3.70
CA GLY A 56 3.33 10.19 -2.25
C GLY A 56 3.91 8.91 -1.63
N ILE A 57 3.60 7.72 -2.16
CA ILE A 57 4.06 6.44 -1.58
C ILE A 57 5.57 6.22 -1.72
N MET A 58 6.19 6.80 -2.75
CA MET A 58 7.63 6.65 -2.99
C MET A 58 8.45 7.37 -1.92
N VAL A 59 8.01 8.57 -1.54
CA VAL A 59 8.73 9.44 -0.58
C VAL A 59 8.26 9.29 0.86
N GLU A 60 7.18 8.53 1.10
CA GLU A 60 6.69 8.24 2.44
C GLU A 60 7.75 7.51 3.28
N ARG A 61 7.88 7.91 4.55
CA ARG A 61 8.78 7.27 5.52
C ARG A 61 8.40 5.80 5.67
N LYS A 62 9.41 4.94 5.68
CA LYS A 62 9.21 3.49 5.71
C LYS A 62 8.81 3.05 7.12
N LEU A 63 8.00 2.00 7.21
CA LEU A 63 7.70 1.35 8.49
C LEU A 63 8.98 0.71 9.07
N PRO A 64 9.10 0.58 10.41
CA PRO A 64 10.24 -0.08 11.02
C PRO A 64 10.44 -1.50 10.47
N GLY A 65 11.63 -1.79 9.93
CA GLY A 65 11.96 -3.08 9.33
C GLY A 65 11.32 -3.36 7.96
N ALA A 66 10.65 -2.38 7.35
CA ALA A 66 10.04 -2.50 6.03
C ALA A 66 10.71 -1.58 5.00
N MET A 67 10.50 -1.91 3.72
CA MET A 67 10.96 -1.09 2.59
C MET A 67 9.88 -0.11 2.07
N VAL A 68 8.69 -0.16 2.65
CA VAL A 68 7.51 0.60 2.21
C VAL A 68 6.92 1.43 3.36
N GLY A 69 6.27 2.55 3.01
CA GLY A 69 5.53 3.37 3.96
C GLY A 69 4.14 2.80 4.27
N PRO A 70 3.43 3.36 5.27
CA PRO A 70 2.14 2.85 5.72
C PRO A 70 1.06 2.86 4.62
N THR A 71 1.05 3.84 3.71
CA THR A 71 0.04 3.89 2.65
C THR A 71 0.21 2.73 1.67
N LEU A 72 1.44 2.48 1.22
CA LEU A 72 1.73 1.36 0.31
C LEU A 72 1.58 0.00 1.03
N ALA A 73 1.95 -0.10 2.31
CA ALA A 73 1.75 -1.31 3.09
C ALA A 73 0.27 -1.70 3.18
N CYS A 74 -0.62 -0.74 3.45
CA CYS A 74 -2.07 -0.96 3.46
C CYS A 74 -2.59 -1.47 2.11
N ILE A 75 -2.21 -0.81 1.01
CA ILE A 75 -2.63 -1.21 -0.35
C ILE A 75 -2.12 -2.63 -0.67
N MET A 76 -0.84 -2.90 -0.45
CA MET A 76 -0.25 -4.21 -0.71
C MET A 76 -0.89 -5.31 0.12
N LEU A 77 -1.16 -5.06 1.41
CA LEU A 77 -1.78 -6.04 2.29
C LEU A 77 -3.19 -6.41 1.83
N ASP A 78 -4.02 -5.42 1.51
CA ASP A 78 -5.37 -5.67 0.97
C ASP A 78 -5.30 -6.49 -0.33
N GLN A 79 -4.39 -6.14 -1.25
CA GLN A 79 -4.22 -6.89 -2.50
C GLN A 79 -3.74 -8.33 -2.27
N LEU A 80 -2.75 -8.53 -1.39
CA LEU A 80 -2.24 -9.86 -1.06
C LEU A 80 -3.30 -10.75 -0.41
N ILE A 81 -4.11 -10.20 0.49
CA ILE A 81 -5.23 -10.92 1.11
C ILE A 81 -6.24 -11.34 0.03
N ARG A 82 -6.63 -10.41 -0.85
CA ARG A 82 -7.57 -10.72 -1.95
C ARG A 82 -7.01 -11.78 -2.89
N TRP A 83 -5.73 -11.70 -3.24
CA TRP A 83 -5.09 -12.72 -4.08
C TRP A 83 -5.09 -14.09 -3.41
N ARG A 84 -4.64 -14.17 -2.14
CA ARG A 84 -4.66 -15.43 -1.38
C ARG A 84 -6.07 -16.04 -1.31
N GLN A 85 -7.10 -15.22 -1.06
CA GLN A 85 -8.47 -15.69 -0.93
C GLN A 85 -9.12 -16.05 -2.27
N SER A 86 -8.73 -15.37 -3.35
CA SER A 86 -9.33 -15.58 -4.68
C SER A 86 -8.61 -16.65 -5.49
N ASP A 87 -7.39 -17.04 -5.10
CA ASP A 87 -6.66 -18.11 -5.76
C ASP A 87 -7.14 -19.48 -5.26
N ARG A 88 -7.96 -20.12 -6.09
CA ARG A 88 -8.42 -21.49 -5.88
C ARG A 88 -7.28 -22.49 -5.69
N PHE A 89 -6.11 -22.24 -6.28
CA PHE A 89 -4.94 -23.09 -6.20
C PHE A 89 -3.90 -22.58 -5.21
N TRP A 90 -4.26 -21.62 -4.34
CA TRP A 90 -3.42 -21.22 -3.22
C TRP A 90 -3.03 -22.46 -2.41
N TYR A 91 -1.75 -22.60 -2.04
CA TYR A 91 -1.21 -23.86 -1.50
C TYR A 91 -1.86 -24.32 -0.18
N GLU A 92 -2.50 -23.42 0.56
CA GLU A 92 -3.23 -23.74 1.79
C GLU A 92 -4.71 -24.07 1.55
N ASN A 93 -5.21 -23.91 0.33
CA ASN A 93 -6.59 -24.22 -0.02
C ASN A 93 -6.75 -25.74 -0.21
N SER A 94 -7.61 -26.36 0.59
CA SER A 94 -7.89 -27.80 0.55
C SER A 94 -9.14 -28.16 -0.25
N ILE A 95 -9.91 -27.16 -0.72
CA ILE A 95 -11.25 -27.36 -1.32
C ILE A 95 -11.15 -27.38 -2.85
N HIS A 96 -10.16 -28.08 -3.41
CA HIS A 96 -10.08 -28.32 -4.85
C HIS A 96 -9.38 -29.66 -5.19
N PRO A 97 -9.67 -30.26 -6.37
CA PRO A 97 -9.12 -31.58 -6.75
C PRO A 97 -7.58 -31.66 -6.86
N GLY A 98 -6.90 -30.51 -6.88
CA GLY A 98 -5.44 -30.42 -6.98
C GLY A 98 -4.78 -29.98 -5.68
N ALA A 99 -5.49 -30.00 -4.56
CA ALA A 99 -4.98 -29.58 -3.27
C ALA A 99 -3.78 -30.45 -2.86
N PHE A 100 -2.81 -29.84 -2.16
CA PHE A 100 -1.69 -30.59 -1.61
C PHE A 100 -2.18 -31.60 -0.57
N THR A 101 -1.51 -32.76 -0.51
CA THR A 101 -1.72 -33.75 0.55
C THR A 101 -0.90 -33.36 1.78
N GLN A 102 -1.28 -33.83 2.97
CA GLN A 102 -0.65 -33.45 4.25
C GLN A 102 0.88 -33.62 4.27
N ASP A 103 1.39 -34.64 3.59
CA ASP A 103 2.83 -34.91 3.44
C ASP A 103 3.58 -33.87 2.59
N LYS A 104 2.84 -33.03 1.85
CA LYS A 104 3.36 -31.96 0.97
C LYS A 104 3.04 -30.56 1.49
N HIS A 105 2.31 -30.44 2.60
CA HIS A 105 2.08 -29.13 3.23
C HIS A 105 3.37 -28.69 3.92
N PHE A 106 4.01 -27.65 3.38
CA PHE A 106 5.01 -26.89 4.13
C PHE A 106 4.31 -26.32 5.35
N THR A 107 4.74 -26.71 6.54
CA THR A 107 4.17 -26.25 7.82
C THR A 107 4.36 -24.74 7.96
N SER A 108 3.36 -23.98 7.52
CA SER A 108 3.35 -22.51 7.58
C SER A 108 2.98 -22.05 8.99
N ASN A 109 3.95 -22.09 9.92
CA ASN A 109 3.87 -21.36 11.18
C ASN A 109 4.12 -19.85 10.98
N VAL A 110 3.56 -19.27 9.92
CA VAL A 110 3.64 -17.83 9.62
C VAL A 110 2.28 -17.23 9.93
N ARG A 111 2.06 -16.85 11.19
CA ARG A 111 1.01 -15.90 11.54
C ARG A 111 1.43 -14.53 11.01
N PHE A 112 0.76 -14.06 9.97
CA PHE A 112 0.72 -12.63 9.70
C PHE A 112 -0.14 -12.00 10.80
N ILE A 113 0.56 -11.43 11.79
CA ILE A 113 0.11 -10.52 12.87
C ILE A 113 -1.23 -10.87 13.52
#